data_AF-A0A0W0RIX8-F1
#
_entry.id   AF-A0A0W0RIX8-F1
#
_cell.length_a   1.000
_cell.length_b   1.000
_cell.length_c   1.000
_cell.angle_alpha   90.00
_cell.angle_beta   90.00
_cell.angle_gamma   90.00
#
_symmetry.space_group_name_H-M   'P 1'
#
loop_
_entity.id
_entity.type
_entity.pdbx_description
1 polymer ?
#
loop_
_entity_poly.entity_id
_entity_poly.type
_entity_poly.pdbx_seq_one_letter_code
_entity_poly.pdbx_strand_id
1 'polypeptide(L)'
;MRRIFKIDKTIRQAGSVFKTHPSHTMLPSKKTTKPLFATPQKATTVPPVTKALNTLFFTKLKAEEHKQFTSKKRHRSEYKDNYSAALNLPYSNHQLAVKHHDQNALLVMSKKNIIEHANRRIDLFFYTLIAYYKTGILPIYGHTTLQHGRGRTTRSNTSVSEACHSSLTPSLVDTTIYQNSQTGEKHKSLLSDTHFMDSLNSTVELPPFVNDLDDLLENALREKSLTILREVSLGTINPITGLTQFLQIMSTVLKGLKEDAENKSKSAVSQHPLIKQSITPNLIELVRTGSLATTYLPQKQIANDAYIQLLLRMTPAEKAACKDEPSKEKLYINKIMELQNEILHTKSNKHPSP
;
A
#
# COMPACT_ATOMS: atom_id res chain seq x y z
N MET A 1 -17.89 21.15 22.58
CA MET A 1 -19.31 20.92 22.22
C MET A 1 -19.74 22.01 21.23
N ARG A 2 -20.53 21.65 20.21
CA ARG A 2 -21.08 22.46 19.08
C ARG A 2 -20.34 22.36 17.73
N ARG A 3 -20.97 21.56 16.85
CA ARG A 3 -20.89 21.53 15.39
C ARG A 3 -21.28 22.89 14.81
N ILE A 4 -20.64 23.32 13.71
CA ILE A 4 -21.27 24.22 12.73
C ILE A 4 -20.80 23.82 11.33
N PHE A 5 -21.67 23.11 10.60
CA PHE A 5 -21.79 23.21 9.15
C PHE A 5 -23.04 24.04 8.87
N LYS A 6 -22.93 25.04 8.00
CA LYS A 6 -23.93 25.46 6.99
C LYS A 6 -23.59 26.86 6.49
N ILE A 7 -23.42 27.02 5.18
CA ILE A 7 -24.02 28.13 4.42
C ILE A 7 -24.51 27.55 3.09
N ASP A 8 -25.83 27.64 2.90
CA ASP A 8 -26.58 27.54 1.66
C ASP A 8 -26.31 28.74 0.75
N LYS A 9 -26.25 28.51 -0.57
CA LYS A 9 -26.68 29.49 -1.59
C LYS A 9 -27.28 28.78 -2.81
N THR A 10 -28.59 28.62 -2.77
CA THR A 10 -29.53 28.69 -3.92
C THR A 10 -29.40 30.10 -4.56
N ILE A 11 -29.56 30.43 -5.85
CA ILE A 11 -30.44 30.00 -6.96
C ILE A 11 -29.81 30.52 -8.28
N ARG A 12 -29.90 29.76 -9.39
CA ARG A 12 -30.45 30.21 -10.69
C ARG A 12 -30.61 29.03 -11.65
N GLN A 13 -31.87 28.61 -11.80
CA GLN A 13 -32.37 27.76 -12.87
C GLN A 13 -32.39 28.54 -14.19
N ALA A 14 -32.00 27.87 -15.28
CA ALA A 14 -32.50 28.14 -16.62
C ALA A 14 -33.08 26.81 -17.12
N GLY A 15 -34.37 26.84 -17.47
CA GLY A 15 -35.14 25.65 -17.81
C GLY A 15 -34.80 25.07 -19.17
N SER A 16 -34.98 23.77 -19.30
CA SER A 16 -35.36 23.15 -20.55
C SER A 16 -36.37 22.04 -20.25
N VAL A 17 -37.56 22.26 -20.77
CA VAL A 17 -38.74 21.40 -20.75
C VAL A 17 -38.52 20.28 -21.77
N PHE A 18 -38.71 19.01 -21.43
CA PHE A 18 -39.34 18.05 -22.36
C PHE A 18 -39.94 16.84 -21.63
N LYS A 19 -41.28 16.86 -21.57
CA LYS A 19 -42.28 15.80 -21.76
C LYS A 19 -42.02 14.40 -21.18
N THR A 20 -42.80 14.07 -20.16
CA THR A 20 -43.16 12.71 -19.74
C THR A 20 -44.33 12.17 -20.56
N HIS A 21 -44.25 10.90 -20.98
CA HIS A 21 -45.40 10.05 -21.31
C HIS A 21 -45.04 8.56 -21.06
N PRO A 22 -46.05 7.67 -20.93
CA PRO A 22 -46.11 6.68 -19.86
C PRO A 22 -45.67 5.26 -20.24
N SER A 23 -45.47 4.50 -19.16
CA SER A 23 -45.41 3.05 -18.96
C SER A 23 -45.79 2.14 -20.14
N HIS A 24 -44.86 1.26 -20.52
CA HIS A 24 -45.18 -0.02 -21.14
C HIS A 24 -44.62 -1.18 -20.31
N THR A 25 -45.56 -1.98 -19.83
CA THR A 25 -45.38 -3.28 -19.18
C THR A 25 -44.88 -4.31 -20.18
N MET A 26 -43.74 -4.94 -19.93
CA MET A 26 -43.31 -6.19 -20.55
C MET A 26 -42.44 -7.00 -19.56
N LEU A 27 -42.99 -8.10 -19.05
CA LEU A 27 -42.27 -9.29 -18.57
C LEU A 27 -42.50 -10.39 -19.64
N PRO A 28 -41.70 -11.48 -19.76
CA PRO A 28 -40.42 -11.80 -19.13
C PRO A 28 -39.36 -12.36 -20.11
N SER A 29 -38.08 -12.43 -19.72
CA SER A 29 -37.16 -13.46 -20.24
C SER A 29 -36.10 -13.81 -19.20
N LYS A 30 -36.32 -14.94 -18.52
CA LYS A 30 -35.30 -15.62 -17.73
C LYS A 30 -34.25 -16.18 -18.70
N LYS A 31 -33.10 -15.50 -18.81
CA LYS A 31 -31.86 -16.13 -19.26
C LYS A 31 -31.02 -16.45 -18.04
N THR A 32 -31.11 -17.71 -17.64
CA THR A 32 -30.23 -18.35 -16.67
C THR A 32 -28.81 -18.34 -17.22
N THR A 33 -27.99 -17.38 -16.79
CA THR A 33 -26.55 -17.40 -17.03
C THR A 33 -25.96 -18.51 -16.16
N LYS A 34 -25.67 -19.67 -16.77
CA LYS A 34 -24.90 -20.73 -16.14
C LYS A 34 -23.50 -20.18 -15.80
N PRO A 35 -22.98 -20.34 -14.58
CA PRO A 35 -21.56 -20.17 -14.33
C PRO A 35 -20.83 -21.30 -15.07
N LEU A 36 -20.05 -20.96 -16.08
CA LEU A 36 -19.02 -21.86 -16.59
C LEU A 36 -17.92 -21.93 -15.52
N PHE A 37 -17.53 -23.15 -15.15
CA PHE A 37 -16.52 -23.52 -14.15
C PHE A 37 -16.98 -23.62 -12.69
N ALA A 38 -17.80 -24.64 -12.41
CA ALA A 38 -17.75 -25.35 -11.13
C ALA A 38 -17.29 -26.79 -11.39
N THR A 39 -15.98 -27.01 -11.34
CA THR A 39 -15.42 -28.36 -11.25
C THR A 39 -15.29 -28.71 -9.76
N PRO A 40 -15.83 -29.84 -9.28
CA PRO A 40 -15.70 -30.23 -7.88
C PRO A 40 -14.26 -30.63 -7.59
N GLN A 41 -13.58 -29.88 -6.73
CA GLN A 41 -12.29 -30.32 -6.16
C GLN A 41 -12.54 -31.52 -5.26
N LYS A 42 -12.08 -32.69 -5.70
CA LYS A 42 -11.87 -33.85 -4.83
C LYS A 42 -10.99 -33.43 -3.66
N ALA A 43 -11.40 -33.82 -2.46
CA ALA A 43 -10.61 -33.72 -1.24
C ALA A 43 -9.31 -34.50 -1.42
N THR A 44 -8.25 -33.79 -1.79
CA THR A 44 -6.88 -34.31 -1.76
C THR A 44 -6.31 -33.91 -0.41
N THR A 45 -6.00 -34.92 0.39
CA THR A 45 -5.28 -34.85 1.66
C THR A 45 -4.14 -33.83 1.59
N VAL A 46 -4.20 -32.84 2.48
CA VAL A 46 -3.18 -31.80 2.65
C VAL A 46 -1.88 -32.47 3.13
N PRO A 47 -0.78 -32.44 2.35
CA PRO A 47 0.50 -32.89 2.85
C PRO A 47 1.08 -31.84 3.83
N PRO A 48 1.89 -32.26 4.82
CA PRO A 48 2.31 -31.40 5.92
C PRO A 48 3.15 -30.22 5.44
N VAL A 49 2.73 -29.03 5.87
CA VAL A 49 3.38 -27.73 5.67
C VAL A 49 4.64 -27.65 6.52
N THR A 50 5.74 -28.28 6.10
CA THR A 50 7.08 -28.07 6.68
C THR A 50 8.24 -28.49 5.76
N LYS A 51 8.02 -28.61 4.43
CA LYS A 51 9.15 -28.65 3.50
C LYS A 51 9.55 -27.22 3.18
N ALA A 52 10.73 -26.82 3.65
CA ALA A 52 11.40 -25.55 3.39
C ALA A 52 10.95 -24.97 2.04
N LEU A 53 10.41 -23.75 2.05
CA LEU A 53 10.06 -23.02 0.83
C LEU A 53 11.21 -23.18 -0.15
N ASN A 54 10.97 -23.94 -1.22
CA ASN A 54 12.04 -24.48 -2.04
C ASN A 54 12.79 -23.30 -2.66
N THR A 55 14.05 -23.06 -2.27
CA THR A 55 14.84 -21.95 -2.82
C THR A 55 14.87 -21.98 -4.36
N LEU A 56 14.82 -23.17 -4.95
CA LEU A 56 14.73 -23.34 -6.41
C LEU A 56 13.43 -22.78 -6.99
N PHE A 57 12.32 -22.84 -6.26
CA PHE A 57 11.04 -22.25 -6.70
C PHE A 57 11.16 -20.72 -6.81
N PHE A 58 11.72 -20.05 -5.80
CA PHE A 58 11.90 -18.60 -5.83
C PHE A 58 12.93 -18.15 -6.86
N THR A 59 14.02 -18.90 -7.03
CA THR A 59 15.00 -18.65 -8.10
C THR A 59 14.35 -18.78 -9.48
N LYS A 60 13.46 -19.76 -9.68
CA LYS A 60 12.70 -19.92 -10.93
C LYS A 60 11.75 -18.76 -11.20
N LEU A 61 11.02 -18.27 -10.19
CA LEU A 61 10.17 -17.08 -10.33
C LEU A 61 11.00 -15.85 -10.73
N LYS A 62 12.18 -15.66 -10.10
CA LYS A 62 13.09 -14.57 -10.48
C LYS A 62 13.67 -14.71 -11.88
N ALA A 63 14.04 -15.92 -12.29
CA ALA A 63 14.51 -16.16 -13.65
C ALA A 63 13.41 -15.83 -14.67
N GLU A 64 12.15 -16.20 -14.38
CA GLU A 64 11.03 -15.92 -15.27
C GLU A 64 10.72 -14.42 -15.36
N GLU A 65 10.80 -13.68 -14.23
CA GLU A 65 10.69 -12.22 -14.26
C GLU A 65 11.74 -11.60 -15.20
N HIS A 66 13.02 -11.98 -15.05
CA HIS A 66 14.09 -11.44 -15.89
C HIS A 66 13.91 -11.77 -17.38
N LYS A 67 13.38 -12.95 -17.68
CA LYS A 67 13.12 -13.41 -19.05
C LYS A 67 12.00 -12.61 -19.71
N GLN A 68 10.90 -12.36 -19.00
CA GLN A 68 9.72 -11.70 -19.56
C GLN A 68 9.76 -10.16 -19.48
N PHE A 69 10.49 -9.62 -18.50
CA PHE A 69 10.57 -8.18 -18.21
C PHE A 69 12.03 -7.71 -18.27
N THR A 70 12.57 -7.59 -19.48
CA THR A 70 13.98 -7.24 -19.72
C THR A 70 14.31 -5.78 -19.40
N SER A 71 13.34 -4.87 -19.53
CA SER A 71 13.54 -3.46 -19.19
C SER A 71 13.64 -3.26 -17.69
N LYS A 72 14.78 -2.71 -17.25
CA LYS A 72 14.97 -2.27 -15.86
C LYS A 72 14.54 -0.82 -15.63
N LYS A 73 14.16 -0.09 -16.67
CA LYS A 73 13.81 1.33 -16.56
C LYS A 73 12.42 1.47 -15.92
N ARG A 74 12.30 2.35 -14.92
CA ARG A 74 11.01 2.73 -14.34
C ARG A 74 10.28 3.72 -15.24
N HIS A 75 9.01 3.45 -15.50
CA HIS A 75 8.07 4.43 -16.02
C HIS A 75 7.67 5.35 -14.87
N ARG A 76 7.95 6.64 -15.04
CA ARG A 76 7.70 7.68 -14.04
C ARG A 76 6.70 8.68 -14.61
N SER A 77 5.64 8.94 -13.86
CA SER A 77 4.64 9.97 -14.18
C SER A 77 4.94 11.26 -13.42
N GLU A 78 4.50 12.42 -13.92
CA GLU A 78 4.53 13.64 -13.12
C GLU A 78 3.40 13.64 -12.08
N TYR A 79 3.59 14.34 -10.96
CA TYR A 79 2.57 14.41 -9.90
C TYR A 79 1.23 15.00 -10.38
N LYS A 80 1.26 15.93 -11.33
CA LYS A 80 0.07 16.55 -11.91
C LYS A 80 -0.76 15.58 -12.78
N ASP A 81 -0.15 14.48 -13.22
CA ASP A 81 -0.77 13.52 -14.13
C ASP A 81 -1.55 12.43 -13.37
N ASN A 82 -1.45 12.37 -12.03
CA ASN A 82 -2.08 11.31 -11.23
C ASN A 82 -2.48 11.76 -9.80
N TYR A 83 -3.61 12.47 -9.70
CA TYR A 83 -4.12 13.02 -8.44
C TYR A 83 -4.51 11.97 -7.38
N SER A 84 -4.74 10.71 -7.78
CA SER A 84 -5.14 9.64 -6.86
C SER A 84 -3.95 8.83 -6.32
N ALA A 85 -2.90 8.61 -7.12
CA ALA A 85 -1.74 7.80 -6.72
C ALA A 85 -0.47 8.61 -6.43
N ALA A 86 -0.46 9.93 -6.64
CA ALA A 86 0.74 10.75 -6.43
C ALA A 86 0.41 11.97 -5.55
N LEU A 87 1.10 12.13 -4.42
CA LEU A 87 0.91 13.27 -3.52
C LEU A 87 2.12 14.20 -3.56
N ASN A 88 1.96 15.41 -4.06
CA ASN A 88 3.04 16.40 -4.11
C ASN A 88 3.13 17.25 -2.83
N LEU A 89 4.26 17.93 -2.64
CA LEU A 89 4.39 18.96 -1.62
C LEU A 89 3.60 20.21 -2.05
N PRO A 90 2.78 20.80 -1.16
CA PRO A 90 1.93 21.96 -1.46
C PRO A 90 2.73 23.29 -1.45
N TYR A 91 3.96 23.25 -1.96
CA TYR A 91 4.88 24.38 -2.02
C TYR A 91 5.41 24.53 -3.43
N SER A 92 5.76 25.75 -3.84
CA SER A 92 6.42 25.98 -5.14
C SER A 92 7.85 25.43 -5.14
N ASN A 93 8.40 25.13 -6.32
CA ASN A 93 9.80 24.70 -6.44
C ASN A 93 10.76 25.76 -5.87
N HIS A 94 10.44 27.05 -6.02
CA HIS A 94 11.23 28.14 -5.46
C HIS A 94 11.28 28.07 -3.93
N GLN A 95 10.13 27.91 -3.26
CA GLN A 95 10.09 27.82 -1.79
C GLN A 95 10.92 26.63 -1.27
N LEU A 96 10.82 25.48 -1.92
CA LEU A 96 11.60 24.29 -1.54
C LEU A 96 13.10 24.49 -1.82
N ALA A 97 13.46 25.06 -2.98
CA ALA A 97 14.84 25.32 -3.36
C ALA A 97 15.53 26.31 -2.40
N VAL A 98 14.84 27.35 -1.94
CA VAL A 98 15.38 28.31 -0.95
C VAL A 98 15.73 27.62 0.38
N LYS A 99 15.04 26.53 0.72
CA LYS A 99 15.23 25.79 1.98
C LYS A 99 16.00 24.48 1.81
N HIS A 100 16.56 24.19 0.63
CA HIS A 100 17.14 22.87 0.35
C HIS A 100 18.34 22.48 1.24
N HIS A 101 19.04 23.46 1.82
CA HIS A 101 20.13 23.23 2.79
C HIS A 101 19.66 23.21 4.27
N ASP A 102 18.40 23.56 4.54
CA ASP A 102 17.83 23.61 5.89
C ASP A 102 16.90 22.41 6.11
N GLN A 103 17.48 21.30 6.59
CA GLN A 103 16.74 20.07 6.85
C GLN A 103 15.58 20.28 7.82
N ASN A 104 15.74 21.13 8.84
CA ASN A 104 14.69 21.38 9.84
C ASN A 104 13.52 22.13 9.22
N ALA A 105 13.78 23.14 8.38
CA ALA A 105 12.71 23.80 7.64
C ALA A 105 11.99 22.83 6.69
N LEU A 106 12.72 22.00 5.93
CA LEU A 106 12.12 21.01 5.05
C LEU A 106 11.31 19.96 5.82
N LEU A 107 11.77 19.54 7.00
CA LEU A 107 11.05 18.62 7.88
C LEU A 107 9.71 19.23 8.34
N VAL A 108 9.73 20.49 8.77
CA VAL A 108 8.52 21.21 9.19
C VAL A 108 7.55 21.38 8.03
N MET A 109 8.04 21.78 6.86
CA MET A 109 7.23 21.91 5.63
C MET A 109 6.60 20.57 5.22
N SER A 110 7.35 19.48 5.36
CA SER A 110 6.92 18.15 4.87
C SER A 110 6.17 17.32 5.92
N LYS A 111 6.01 17.83 7.15
CA LYS A 111 5.47 17.09 8.31
C LYS A 111 4.20 16.29 8.00
N LYS A 112 3.21 16.93 7.37
CA LYS A 112 1.93 16.28 7.05
C LYS A 112 2.10 15.14 6.04
N ASN A 113 2.88 15.38 4.99
CA ASN A 113 3.14 14.37 3.96
C ASN A 113 3.95 13.19 4.50
N ILE A 114 4.88 13.41 5.45
CA ILE A 114 5.63 12.33 6.11
C ILE A 114 4.68 11.42 6.91
N ILE A 115 3.77 12.01 7.68
CA ILE A 115 2.78 11.25 8.47
C ILE A 115 1.85 10.46 7.54
N GLU A 116 1.31 11.11 6.50
CA GLU A 116 0.45 10.48 5.49
C GLU A 116 1.17 9.32 4.78
N HIS A 117 2.41 9.53 4.34
CA HIS A 117 3.21 8.52 3.69
C HIS A 117 3.45 7.29 4.58
N ALA A 118 3.81 7.52 5.84
CA ALA A 118 3.97 6.45 6.82
C ALA A 118 2.66 5.70 7.11
N ASN A 119 1.52 6.41 7.12
CA ASN A 119 0.20 5.80 7.29
C ASN A 119 -0.20 4.92 6.09
N ARG A 120 -0.05 5.44 4.86
CA ARG A 120 -0.33 4.69 3.61
C ARG A 120 0.40 3.37 3.54
N ARG A 121 1.62 3.30 4.08
CA ARG A 121 2.40 2.06 4.13
C ARG A 121 1.69 0.94 4.87
N ILE A 122 1.01 1.27 5.96
CA ILE A 122 0.25 0.31 6.76
C ILE A 122 -1.00 -0.15 6.00
N ASP A 123 -1.76 0.80 5.44
CA ASP A 123 -2.94 0.53 4.63
C ASP A 123 -2.61 -0.39 3.44
N LEU A 124 -1.59 -0.02 2.66
CA LEU A 124 -1.17 -0.75 1.48
C LEU A 124 -0.66 -2.16 1.83
N PHE A 125 0.05 -2.31 2.95
CA PHE A 125 0.47 -3.64 3.39
C PHE A 125 -0.75 -4.50 3.78
N PHE A 126 -1.71 -3.95 4.54
CA PHE A 126 -2.92 -4.69 4.92
C PHE A 126 -3.74 -5.14 3.71
N TYR A 127 -3.95 -4.27 2.72
CA TYR A 127 -4.66 -4.64 1.50
C TYR A 127 -3.88 -5.66 0.65
N THR A 128 -2.54 -5.66 0.72
CA THR A 128 -1.72 -6.72 0.12
C THR A 128 -1.95 -8.06 0.81
N LEU A 129 -2.04 -8.08 2.16
CA LEU A 129 -2.40 -9.29 2.91
C LEU A 129 -3.79 -9.81 2.49
N ILE A 130 -4.79 -8.92 2.38
CA ILE A 130 -6.14 -9.27 1.93
C ILE A 130 -6.11 -9.87 0.52
N ALA A 131 -5.38 -9.25 -0.43
CA ALA A 131 -5.31 -9.71 -1.80
C ALA A 131 -4.80 -11.16 -1.91
N TYR A 132 -3.79 -11.52 -1.11
CA TYR A 132 -3.19 -12.84 -1.13
C TYR A 132 -3.89 -13.86 -0.22
N TYR A 133 -4.79 -13.45 0.68
CA TYR A 133 -5.35 -14.34 1.71
C TYR A 133 -5.95 -15.62 1.12
N LYS A 134 -5.47 -16.79 1.60
CA LYS A 134 -5.94 -18.12 1.19
C LYS A 134 -5.87 -18.41 -0.32
N THR A 135 -5.07 -17.65 -1.08
CA THR A 135 -4.86 -17.92 -2.51
C THR A 135 -3.95 -19.12 -2.75
N GLY A 136 -3.09 -19.47 -1.78
CA GLY A 136 -2.02 -20.46 -1.94
C GLY A 136 -0.87 -20.01 -2.85
N ILE A 137 -0.90 -18.77 -3.35
CA ILE A 137 0.10 -18.20 -4.25
C ILE A 137 1.21 -17.55 -3.43
N LEU A 138 2.46 -18.00 -3.57
CA LEU A 138 3.57 -17.54 -2.74
C LEU A 138 4.39 -16.45 -3.46
N PRO A 139 4.25 -15.16 -3.09
CA PRO A 139 4.96 -14.10 -3.78
C PRO A 139 6.43 -13.97 -3.35
N ILE A 140 7.20 -13.35 -4.23
CA ILE A 140 8.53 -12.81 -4.00
C ILE A 140 8.56 -11.33 -4.41
N TYR A 141 9.58 -10.59 -4.01
CA TYR A 141 9.78 -9.23 -4.51
C TYR A 141 9.97 -9.23 -6.02
N GLY A 142 9.38 -8.26 -6.70
CA GLY A 142 9.62 -7.97 -8.11
C GLY A 142 10.49 -6.74 -8.30
N HIS A 143 11.04 -6.58 -9.50
CA HIS A 143 11.59 -5.30 -9.93
C HIS A 143 10.44 -4.31 -10.11
N THR A 144 10.59 -3.13 -9.52
CA THR A 144 9.61 -2.05 -9.64
C THR A 144 9.82 -1.34 -10.96
N THR A 145 8.81 -1.41 -11.83
CA THR A 145 8.82 -0.80 -13.18
C THR A 145 7.90 0.41 -13.28
N LEU A 146 7.05 0.65 -12.28
CA LEU A 146 6.08 1.74 -12.25
C LEU A 146 6.36 2.65 -11.05
N GLN A 147 6.20 3.96 -11.23
CA GLN A 147 6.35 4.94 -10.15
C GLN A 147 5.49 6.17 -10.45
N HIS A 148 4.45 6.39 -9.64
CA HIS A 148 3.54 7.51 -9.80
C HIS A 148 4.09 8.77 -9.13
N GLY A 149 5.15 9.35 -9.70
CA GLY A 149 5.71 10.61 -9.26
C GLY A 149 7.21 10.76 -9.57
N ARG A 150 7.66 12.02 -9.56
CA ARG A 150 9.06 12.39 -9.74
C ARG A 150 9.42 13.58 -8.86
N GLY A 151 10.51 13.44 -8.12
CA GLY A 151 11.08 14.52 -7.31
C GLY A 151 11.47 15.76 -8.12
N ARG A 152 11.59 16.90 -7.44
CA ARG A 152 11.94 18.18 -8.05
C ARG A 152 13.42 18.47 -7.89
N THR A 153 13.97 19.20 -8.85
CA THR A 153 15.36 19.65 -8.84
C THR A 153 15.46 21.18 -8.93
N THR A 154 16.58 21.71 -8.46
CA THR A 154 16.98 23.10 -8.67
C THR A 154 17.43 23.32 -10.13
N ARG A 155 17.69 24.58 -10.52
CA ARG A 155 18.29 24.91 -11.84
C ARG A 155 19.67 24.28 -12.03
N SER A 156 20.43 24.05 -10.96
CA SER A 156 21.71 23.34 -10.97
C SER A 156 21.57 21.82 -10.95
N ASN A 157 20.36 21.29 -11.21
CA ASN A 157 20.03 19.87 -11.19
C ASN A 157 20.28 19.19 -9.83
N THR A 158 20.23 19.95 -8.73
CA THR A 158 20.35 19.42 -7.37
C THR A 158 18.97 18.90 -6.92
N SER A 159 18.91 17.69 -6.36
CA SER A 159 17.66 17.11 -5.83
C SER A 159 17.14 17.93 -4.65
N VAL A 160 15.90 18.40 -4.74
CA VAL A 160 15.20 19.15 -3.68
C VAL A 160 14.21 18.25 -2.96
N SER A 161 13.54 17.38 -3.72
CA SER A 161 12.61 16.38 -3.25
C SER A 161 12.73 15.11 -4.07
N GLU A 162 12.25 14.00 -3.53
CA GLU A 162 12.21 12.69 -4.16
C GLU A 162 10.77 12.16 -4.17
N ALA A 163 10.57 11.05 -4.89
CA ALA A 163 9.28 10.37 -4.96
C ALA A 163 9.36 9.08 -4.13
N CYS A 164 9.03 9.19 -2.84
CA CYS A 164 9.11 8.09 -1.89
C CYS A 164 7.95 7.12 -2.11
N HIS A 165 8.23 5.82 -2.26
CA HIS A 165 7.20 4.80 -2.46
C HIS A 165 6.44 4.52 -1.17
N SER A 166 5.11 4.65 -1.22
CA SER A 166 4.28 4.43 -0.03
C SER A 166 4.24 2.96 0.38
N SER A 167 4.41 2.01 -0.56
CA SER A 167 4.47 0.57 -0.28
C SER A 167 5.90 0.08 -0.07
N LEU A 168 6.09 -0.85 0.88
CA LEU A 168 7.34 -1.64 1.01
C LEU A 168 7.44 -2.77 -0.03
N THR A 169 6.30 -3.13 -0.62
CA THR A 169 6.13 -4.20 -1.62
C THR A 169 5.53 -3.62 -2.91
N PRO A 170 6.14 -2.60 -3.54
CA PRO A 170 5.56 -1.92 -4.71
C PRO A 170 5.45 -2.84 -5.95
N SER A 171 6.25 -3.90 -5.99
CA SER A 171 6.22 -4.90 -7.05
C SER A 171 6.42 -6.29 -6.45
N LEU A 172 5.51 -7.20 -6.80
CA LEU A 172 5.56 -8.61 -6.44
C LEU A 172 5.57 -9.45 -7.70
N VAL A 173 6.25 -10.59 -7.61
CA VAL A 173 6.22 -11.66 -8.61
C VAL A 173 5.67 -12.92 -7.97
N ASP A 174 4.78 -13.61 -8.66
CA ASP A 174 4.26 -14.90 -8.21
C ASP A 174 3.97 -15.84 -9.40
N THR A 175 3.34 -16.98 -9.13
CA THR A 175 3.11 -18.03 -10.13
C THR A 175 2.20 -17.62 -11.29
N THR A 176 1.45 -16.52 -11.20
CA THR A 176 0.64 -16.06 -12.34
C THR A 176 1.49 -15.62 -13.53
N ILE A 177 2.77 -15.29 -13.33
CA ILE A 177 3.71 -14.96 -14.42
C ILE A 177 3.83 -16.06 -15.49
N TYR A 178 3.57 -17.32 -15.11
CA TYR A 178 3.60 -18.45 -16.05
C TYR A 178 2.37 -18.50 -16.97
N GLN A 179 1.28 -17.82 -16.61
CA GLN A 179 0.05 -17.75 -17.41
C GLN A 179 0.18 -16.81 -18.61
N ASN A 180 1.18 -15.93 -18.61
CA ASN A 180 1.43 -14.97 -19.70
C ASN A 180 1.61 -15.66 -21.06
N SER A 181 2.19 -16.86 -21.07
CA SER A 181 2.36 -17.67 -22.29
C SER A 181 1.03 -18.11 -22.92
N GLN A 182 -0.04 -18.16 -22.12
CA GLN A 182 -1.37 -18.61 -22.54
C GLN A 182 -2.27 -17.44 -22.95
N THR A 183 -2.14 -16.29 -22.29
CA THR A 183 -3.03 -15.13 -22.50
C THR A 183 -2.43 -14.08 -23.43
N GLY A 184 -1.10 -14.05 -23.59
CA GLY A 184 -0.38 -12.97 -24.27
C GLY A 184 -0.26 -11.68 -23.46
N GLU A 185 -0.87 -11.61 -22.27
CA GLU A 185 -0.73 -10.49 -21.33
C GLU A 185 0.54 -10.66 -20.50
N LYS A 186 1.18 -9.56 -20.09
CA LYS A 186 2.40 -9.58 -19.26
C LYS A 186 2.10 -9.25 -17.81
N HIS A 187 1.76 -10.26 -17.02
CA HIS A 187 1.54 -10.12 -15.58
C HIS A 187 2.75 -10.61 -14.77
N LYS A 188 3.13 -9.87 -13.73
CA LYS A 188 4.16 -10.32 -12.76
C LYS A 188 3.54 -11.13 -11.63
N SER A 189 2.32 -10.76 -11.24
CA SER A 189 1.62 -11.30 -10.07
C SER A 189 0.11 -11.20 -10.26
N LEU A 190 -0.64 -11.81 -9.35
CA LEU A 190 -2.11 -11.70 -9.31
C LEU A 190 -2.61 -10.24 -9.18
N LEU A 191 -1.74 -9.32 -8.75
CA LEU A 191 -2.05 -7.90 -8.64
C LEU A 191 -1.84 -7.14 -9.95
N SER A 192 -1.22 -7.74 -10.97
CA SER A 192 -0.99 -7.05 -12.24
C SER A 192 -2.29 -6.57 -12.86
N ASP A 193 -2.25 -5.38 -13.46
CA ASP A 193 -3.38 -4.70 -14.10
C ASP A 193 -4.57 -4.38 -13.19
N THR A 194 -4.42 -4.51 -11.86
CA THR A 194 -5.39 -4.02 -10.89
C THR A 194 -5.16 -2.54 -10.58
N HIS A 195 -6.22 -1.82 -10.18
CA HIS A 195 -6.08 -0.48 -9.60
C HIS A 195 -5.22 -0.51 -8.32
N PHE A 196 -5.21 -1.64 -7.60
CA PHE A 196 -4.39 -1.78 -6.41
C PHE A 196 -2.89 -1.82 -6.73
N MET A 197 -2.46 -2.34 -7.89
CA MET A 197 -1.07 -2.21 -8.35
C MET A 197 -0.65 -0.75 -8.49
N ASP A 198 -1.51 0.12 -9.02
CA ASP A 198 -1.23 1.56 -9.08
C ASP A 198 -1.12 2.16 -7.68
N SER A 199 -1.97 1.72 -6.75
CA SER A 199 -1.92 2.15 -5.35
C SER A 199 -0.62 1.71 -4.66
N LEU A 200 -0.12 0.50 -4.94
CA LEU A 200 1.18 0.02 -4.43
C LEU A 200 2.37 0.80 -5.00
N ASN A 201 2.23 1.34 -6.22
CA ASN A 201 3.25 2.17 -6.87
C ASN A 201 3.02 3.67 -6.65
N SER A 202 2.13 4.03 -5.73
CA SER A 202 1.90 5.42 -5.32
C SER A 202 3.13 6.02 -4.66
N THR A 203 3.37 7.30 -4.90
CA THR A 203 4.47 8.02 -4.28
C THR A 203 4.03 9.30 -3.59
N VAL A 204 4.81 9.70 -2.58
CA VAL A 204 4.67 10.99 -1.90
C VAL A 204 5.95 11.78 -2.14
N GLU A 205 5.81 13.04 -2.55
CA GLU A 205 6.91 13.94 -2.70
C GLU A 205 7.43 14.34 -1.33
N LEU A 206 8.69 14.01 -1.04
CA LEU A 206 9.31 14.24 0.26
C LEU A 206 10.79 14.63 0.10
N PRO A 207 11.40 15.31 1.09
CA PRO A 207 12.85 15.59 1.07
C PRO A 207 13.70 14.31 0.99
N PRO A 208 14.91 14.35 0.39
CA PRO A 208 15.75 13.17 0.21
C PRO A 208 16.07 12.40 1.51
N PHE A 209 16.24 13.11 2.63
CA PHE A 209 16.52 12.48 3.92
C PHE A 209 15.38 11.58 4.43
N VAL A 210 14.15 11.73 3.90
CA VAL A 210 13.04 10.83 4.23
C VAL A 210 13.20 9.51 3.47
N ASN A 211 13.59 9.57 2.21
CA ASN A 211 13.89 8.39 1.41
C ASN A 211 15.09 7.61 1.98
N ASP A 212 16.07 8.31 2.56
CA ASP A 212 17.17 7.67 3.29
C ASP A 212 16.70 6.84 4.50
N LEU A 213 15.66 7.31 5.21
CA LEU A 213 15.03 6.54 6.27
C LEU A 213 14.20 5.39 5.71
N ASP A 214 13.50 5.59 4.59
CA ASP A 214 12.76 4.53 3.92
C ASP A 214 13.69 3.39 3.49
N ASP A 215 14.89 3.67 2.97
CA ASP A 215 15.90 2.65 2.65
C ASP A 215 16.24 1.78 3.88
N LEU A 216 16.38 2.38 5.06
CA LEU A 216 16.63 1.63 6.30
C LEU A 216 15.43 0.77 6.70
N LEU A 217 14.21 1.31 6.57
CA LEU A 217 12.98 0.58 6.86
C LEU A 217 12.78 -0.57 5.89
N GLU A 218 13.01 -0.36 4.59
CA GLU A 218 12.97 -1.40 3.57
C GLU A 218 13.94 -2.52 3.94
N ASN A 219 15.20 -2.20 4.23
CA ASN A 219 16.20 -3.21 4.61
C ASN A 219 15.78 -4.03 5.84
N ALA A 220 15.16 -3.39 6.83
CA ALA A 220 14.73 -4.06 8.06
C ALA A 220 13.43 -4.88 7.92
N LEU A 221 12.50 -4.43 7.07
CA LEU A 221 11.12 -4.94 7.04
C LEU A 221 10.81 -5.81 5.83
N ARG A 222 11.54 -5.65 4.73
CA ARG A 222 11.20 -6.24 3.43
C ARG A 222 11.09 -7.77 3.51
N GLU A 223 12.12 -8.48 3.93
CA GLU A 223 12.04 -9.96 4.04
C GLU A 223 10.96 -10.43 5.03
N LYS A 224 10.84 -9.75 6.18
CA LYS A 224 9.82 -10.08 7.20
C LYS A 224 8.40 -9.90 6.66
N SER A 225 8.17 -8.87 5.85
CA SER A 225 6.89 -8.58 5.21
C SER A 225 6.49 -9.69 4.23
N LEU A 226 7.43 -10.26 3.48
CA LEU A 226 7.14 -11.41 2.60
C LEU A 226 6.82 -12.67 3.39
N THR A 227 7.51 -12.93 4.51
CA THR A 227 7.21 -14.08 5.35
C THR A 227 5.76 -14.03 5.84
N ILE A 228 5.34 -12.88 6.38
CA ILE A 228 3.95 -12.65 6.81
C ILE A 228 2.98 -12.86 5.63
N LEU A 229 3.27 -12.26 4.48
CA LEU A 229 2.42 -12.35 3.30
C LEU A 229 2.24 -13.80 2.82
N ARG A 230 3.30 -14.62 2.90
CA ARG A 230 3.26 -16.04 2.53
C ARG A 230 2.44 -16.86 3.53
N GLU A 231 2.56 -16.60 4.83
CA GLU A 231 1.71 -17.25 5.84
C GLU A 231 0.23 -16.91 5.66
N VAL A 232 -0.08 -15.65 5.34
CA VAL A 232 -1.44 -15.21 4.99
C VAL A 232 -1.92 -15.87 3.71
N SER A 233 -1.05 -16.00 2.70
CA SER A 233 -1.39 -16.66 1.44
C SER A 233 -1.75 -18.13 1.60
N LEU A 234 -1.02 -18.84 2.46
CA LEU A 234 -1.32 -20.23 2.83
C LEU A 234 -2.55 -20.36 3.74
N GLY A 235 -3.06 -19.25 4.28
CA GLY A 235 -4.16 -19.24 5.22
C GLY A 235 -3.78 -19.70 6.63
N THR A 236 -2.48 -19.85 6.92
CA THR A 236 -1.95 -20.19 8.26
C THR A 236 -2.30 -19.12 9.28
N ILE A 237 -2.27 -17.85 8.86
CA ILE A 237 -2.77 -16.71 9.61
C ILE A 237 -3.73 -15.89 8.75
N ASN A 238 -4.63 -15.13 9.37
CA ASN A 238 -5.51 -14.21 8.66
C ASN A 238 -4.83 -12.82 8.47
N PRO A 239 -5.36 -11.94 7.60
CA PRO A 239 -4.78 -10.62 7.35
C PRO A 239 -4.64 -9.73 8.59
N ILE A 240 -5.52 -9.85 9.58
CA ILE A 240 -5.48 -9.04 10.81
C ILE A 240 -4.33 -9.50 11.71
N THR A 241 -4.15 -10.82 11.83
CA THR A 241 -3.00 -11.41 12.52
C THR A 241 -1.70 -11.03 11.81
N GLY A 242 -1.67 -11.09 10.47
CA GLY A 242 -0.51 -10.67 9.69
C GLY A 242 -0.16 -9.20 9.87
N LEU A 243 -1.17 -8.31 9.86
CA LEU A 243 -0.96 -6.88 10.15
C LEU A 243 -0.45 -6.66 11.57
N THR A 244 -0.96 -7.41 12.55
CA THR A 244 -0.50 -7.34 13.93
C THR A 244 1.00 -7.67 14.03
N GLN A 245 1.44 -8.78 13.41
CA GLN A 245 2.85 -9.14 13.38
C GLN A 245 3.71 -8.06 12.70
N PHE A 246 3.24 -7.50 11.59
CA PHE A 246 3.95 -6.43 10.89
C PHE A 246 4.09 -5.16 11.75
N LEU A 247 3.03 -4.75 12.45
CA LEU A 247 3.05 -3.59 13.35
C LEU A 247 3.97 -3.80 14.55
N GLN A 248 4.05 -5.00 15.12
CA GLN A 248 5.00 -5.34 16.17
C GLN A 248 6.46 -5.19 15.70
N ILE A 249 6.77 -5.70 14.50
CA ILE A 249 8.10 -5.59 13.90
C ILE A 249 8.42 -4.12 13.60
N MET A 250 7.50 -3.38 12.96
CA MET A 250 7.63 -1.95 12.67
C MET A 250 7.88 -1.14 13.95
N SER A 251 7.13 -1.42 15.02
CA SER A 251 7.31 -0.77 16.32
C SER A 251 8.70 -1.03 16.90
N THR A 252 9.22 -2.25 16.77
CA THR A 252 10.54 -2.63 17.26
C THR A 252 11.64 -1.93 16.46
N VAL A 253 11.54 -1.95 15.13
CA VAL A 253 12.51 -1.31 14.22
C VAL A 253 12.56 0.20 14.46
N LEU A 254 11.40 0.87 14.48
CA LEU A 254 11.35 2.32 14.69
C LEU A 254 11.85 2.74 16.07
N LYS A 255 11.61 1.92 17.10
CA LYS A 255 12.17 2.15 18.44
C LYS A 255 13.71 2.08 18.40
N GLY A 256 14.28 1.02 17.83
CA GLY A 256 15.72 0.86 17.72
C GLY A 256 16.38 1.98 16.92
N LEU A 257 15.81 2.35 15.76
CA LEU A 257 16.31 3.48 14.95
C LEU A 257 16.29 4.79 15.73
N LYS A 258 15.26 5.04 16.54
CA LYS A 258 15.16 6.24 17.37
C LYS A 258 16.24 6.27 18.45
N GLU A 259 16.44 5.16 19.15
CA GLU A 259 17.48 5.00 20.17
C GLU A 259 18.88 5.23 19.57
N ASP A 260 19.15 4.65 18.40
CA ASP A 260 20.42 4.84 17.68
C ASP A 260 20.64 6.31 17.27
N ALA A 261 19.60 6.98 16.77
CA ALA A 261 19.66 8.38 16.38
C ALA A 261 19.90 9.30 17.60
N GLU A 262 19.23 9.03 18.72
CA GLU A 262 19.41 9.77 19.97
C GLU A 262 20.81 9.56 20.56
N ASN A 263 21.35 8.33 20.51
CA ASN A 263 22.70 8.04 20.98
C ASN A 263 23.77 8.75 20.14
N LYS A 264 23.63 8.75 18.80
CA LYS A 264 24.53 9.49 17.90
C LYS A 264 24.48 10.99 18.12
N SER A 265 23.32 11.55 18.47
CA SER A 265 23.19 12.97 18.77
C SER A 265 23.93 13.40 20.05
N LYS A 266 24.09 12.47 21.01
CA LYS A 266 24.79 12.71 22.28
C LYS A 266 26.31 12.58 22.15
N SER A 267 26.79 11.71 21.26
CA SER A 267 28.22 11.41 21.07
C SER A 267 28.94 12.36 20.10
N ALA A 268 28.60 13.65 20.11
CA ALA A 268 29.05 14.64 19.13
C ALA A 268 30.59 14.87 19.10
N VAL A 269 31.31 13.93 18.49
CA VAL A 269 32.71 14.07 18.07
C VAL A 269 32.74 13.97 16.55
N SER A 270 32.93 15.12 15.91
CA SER A 270 33.30 15.33 14.51
C SER A 270 32.51 14.55 13.44
N GLN A 271 31.38 15.10 12.99
CA GLN A 271 30.86 14.73 11.67
C GLN A 271 31.59 15.56 10.61
N HIS A 272 32.45 14.90 9.83
CA HIS A 272 33.08 15.49 8.65
C HIS A 272 32.02 15.97 7.64
N PRO A 273 32.20 17.12 6.98
CA PRO A 273 31.22 17.71 6.05
C PRO A 273 30.91 16.87 4.79
N LEU A 274 31.57 15.72 4.60
CA LEU A 274 31.35 14.77 3.51
C LEU A 274 30.44 13.59 3.89
N ILE A 275 30.01 13.49 5.16
CA ILE A 275 29.18 12.39 5.64
C ILE A 275 27.71 12.73 5.41
N LYS A 276 26.99 11.81 4.75
CA LYS A 276 25.53 11.87 4.54
C LYS A 276 24.84 12.27 5.84
N GLN A 277 24.06 13.36 5.82
CA GLN A 277 23.45 13.94 7.03
C GLN A 277 22.67 12.86 7.81
N SER A 278 22.91 12.79 9.12
CA SER A 278 22.32 11.75 9.97
C SER A 278 20.80 11.90 10.07
N ILE A 279 20.08 10.78 9.98
CA ILE A 279 18.63 10.70 10.24
C ILE A 279 18.34 11.22 11.65
N THR A 280 17.42 12.18 11.73
CA THR A 280 17.09 12.85 13.00
C THR A 280 16.03 12.07 13.79
N PRO A 281 16.08 12.09 15.14
CA PRO A 281 15.03 11.50 15.98
C PRO A 281 13.63 12.08 15.68
N ASN A 282 13.56 13.36 15.32
CA ASN A 282 12.31 14.04 14.97
C ASN A 282 11.66 13.45 13.72
N LEU A 283 12.45 13.11 12.69
CA LEU A 283 11.94 12.44 11.50
C LEU A 283 11.37 11.06 11.85
N ILE A 284 12.11 10.28 12.66
CA ILE A 284 11.66 8.95 13.09
C ILE A 284 10.37 9.05 13.90
N GLU A 285 10.23 10.07 14.75
CA GLU A 285 8.99 10.30 15.51
C GLU A 285 7.79 10.63 14.61
N LEU A 286 7.98 11.38 13.51
CA LEU A 286 6.91 11.62 12.53
C LEU A 286 6.48 10.33 11.83
N VAL A 287 7.44 9.51 11.39
CA VAL A 287 7.14 8.20 10.79
C VAL A 287 6.45 7.29 11.81
N ARG A 288 6.91 7.25 13.06
CA ARG A 288 6.27 6.51 14.15
C ARG A 288 4.84 6.97 14.41
N THR A 289 4.60 8.28 14.36
CA THR A 289 3.28 8.86 14.50
C THR A 289 2.34 8.38 13.39
N GLY A 290 2.77 8.48 12.12
CA GLY A 290 1.95 8.03 10.99
C GLY A 290 1.72 6.52 10.96
N SER A 291 2.75 5.74 11.29
CA SER A 291 2.71 4.28 11.23
C SER A 291 1.99 3.62 12.40
N LEU A 292 2.07 4.16 13.63
CA LEU A 292 1.70 3.43 14.85
C LEU A 292 0.68 4.12 15.74
N ALA A 293 0.54 5.46 15.69
CA ALA A 293 -0.22 6.19 16.72
C ALA A 293 -1.70 5.78 16.78
N THR A 294 -2.31 5.47 15.64
CA THR A 294 -3.72 5.06 15.55
C THR A 294 -3.89 3.59 15.17
N THR A 295 -2.84 2.95 14.64
CA THR A 295 -2.91 1.62 14.02
C THR A 295 -2.56 0.49 14.99
N TYR A 296 -1.79 0.78 16.04
CA TYR A 296 -1.20 -0.21 16.95
C TYR A 296 -1.52 0.12 18.40
N LEU A 297 -1.78 -0.91 19.22
CA LEU A 297 -2.00 -0.80 20.67
C LEU A 297 -0.80 -1.37 21.41
N PRO A 298 0.18 -0.55 21.85
CA PRO A 298 1.43 -1.04 22.41
C PRO A 298 1.26 -1.93 23.64
N GLN A 299 0.27 -1.65 24.49
CA GLN A 299 0.02 -2.40 25.73
C GLN A 299 -0.41 -3.84 25.46
N LYS A 300 -1.18 -4.04 24.39
CA LYS A 300 -1.69 -5.35 23.99
C LYS A 300 -0.85 -6.01 22.90
N GLN A 301 0.05 -5.24 22.28
CA GLN A 301 0.83 -5.64 21.10
C GLN A 301 -0.03 -6.14 19.94
N ILE A 302 -1.18 -5.50 19.70
CA ILE A 302 -2.10 -5.87 18.61
C ILE A 302 -2.42 -4.67 17.72
N ALA A 303 -2.87 -4.94 16.49
CA ALA A 303 -3.50 -3.92 15.68
C ALA A 303 -4.73 -3.33 16.40
N ASN A 304 -4.95 -2.02 16.26
CA ASN A 304 -6.08 -1.33 16.85
C ASN A 304 -7.37 -1.75 16.14
N ASP A 305 -8.32 -2.31 16.88
CA ASP A 305 -9.59 -2.80 16.35
C ASP A 305 -10.39 -1.70 15.62
N ALA A 306 -10.42 -0.47 16.13
CA ALA A 306 -11.12 0.64 15.47
C ALA A 306 -10.50 0.98 14.11
N TYR A 307 -9.18 0.82 13.98
CA TYR A 307 -8.48 1.00 12.72
C TYR A 307 -8.72 -0.17 11.76
N ILE A 308 -8.75 -1.42 12.25
CA ILE A 308 -9.15 -2.59 11.45
C ILE A 308 -10.57 -2.39 10.87
N GLN A 309 -11.53 -1.99 11.71
CA GLN A 309 -12.90 -1.73 11.26
C GLN A 309 -12.98 -0.62 10.20
N LEU A 310 -12.10 0.38 10.28
CA LEU A 310 -11.98 1.43 9.26
C LEU A 310 -11.48 0.85 7.93
N LEU A 311 -10.40 0.07 7.95
CA LEU A 311 -9.84 -0.55 6.73
C LEU A 311 -10.79 -1.56 6.09
N LEU A 312 -11.58 -2.26 6.91
CA LEU A 312 -12.65 -3.16 6.46
C LEU A 312 -13.93 -2.42 6.01
N ARG A 313 -13.93 -1.08 6.08
CA ARG A 313 -15.03 -0.20 5.65
C ARG A 313 -16.36 -0.56 6.33
N MET A 314 -16.31 -0.92 7.61
CA MET A 314 -17.49 -1.34 8.34
C MET A 314 -18.43 -0.17 8.62
N THR A 315 -19.71 -0.39 8.34
CA THR A 315 -20.81 0.52 8.66
C THR A 315 -21.10 0.56 10.16
N PRO A 316 -21.77 1.61 10.67
CA PRO A 316 -22.19 1.66 12.07
C PRO A 316 -23.07 0.47 12.48
N ALA A 317 -23.93 -0.03 11.58
CA ALA A 317 -24.79 -1.18 11.84
C ALA A 317 -23.98 -2.48 11.98
N GLU A 318 -23.00 -2.71 11.10
CA GLU A 318 -22.08 -3.85 11.18
C GLU A 318 -21.26 -3.81 12.48
N LYS A 319 -20.77 -2.64 12.88
CA LYS A 319 -20.06 -2.47 14.17
C LYS A 319 -20.95 -2.80 15.37
N ALA A 320 -22.22 -2.37 15.34
CA ALA A 320 -23.19 -2.67 16.40
C ALA A 320 -23.58 -4.16 16.45
N ALA A 321 -23.41 -4.90 15.36
CA ALA A 321 -23.68 -6.33 15.30
C ALA A 321 -22.56 -7.20 15.91
N CYS A 322 -21.35 -6.65 16.11
CA CYS A 322 -20.22 -7.30 16.75
C CYS A 322 -20.39 -7.40 18.29
N LYS A 323 -21.40 -8.16 18.74
CA LYS A 323 -21.72 -8.30 20.18
C LYS A 323 -20.78 -9.24 20.93
N ASP A 324 -20.24 -10.23 20.24
CA ASP A 324 -19.32 -11.24 20.74
C ASP A 324 -18.16 -11.48 19.76
N GLU A 325 -17.04 -12.01 20.26
CA GLU A 325 -15.82 -12.25 19.48
C GLU A 325 -16.05 -13.19 18.26
N PRO A 326 -16.74 -14.34 18.39
CA PRO A 326 -17.05 -15.20 17.23
C PRO A 326 -17.83 -14.49 16.12
N SER A 327 -18.86 -13.72 16.48
CA SER A 327 -19.66 -12.96 15.51
C SER A 327 -18.82 -11.89 14.81
N LYS A 328 -17.95 -11.20 15.56
CA LYS A 328 -17.02 -10.20 15.02
C LYS A 328 -16.03 -10.82 14.05
N GLU A 329 -15.41 -11.94 14.43
CA GLU A 329 -14.46 -12.65 13.57
C GLU A 329 -15.11 -13.09 12.26
N LYS A 330 -16.31 -13.70 12.32
CA LYS A 330 -17.06 -14.09 11.13
C LYS A 330 -17.34 -12.90 10.21
N LEU A 331 -17.74 -11.76 10.77
CA LEU A 331 -17.99 -10.54 9.99
C LEU A 331 -16.70 -10.00 9.37
N TYR A 332 -15.58 -9.98 10.11
CA TYR A 332 -14.29 -9.53 9.60
C TYR A 332 -13.82 -10.39 8.41
N ILE A 333 -13.94 -11.72 8.52
CA ILE A 333 -13.61 -12.63 7.42
C ILE A 333 -14.49 -12.36 6.20
N ASN A 334 -15.79 -12.13 6.37
CA ASN A 334 -16.67 -11.77 5.26
C ASN A 334 -16.23 -10.47 4.57
N LYS A 335 -15.90 -9.42 5.33
CA LYS A 335 -15.39 -8.15 4.78
C LYS A 335 -14.05 -8.32 4.07
N ILE A 336 -13.16 -9.16 4.59
CA ILE A 336 -11.89 -9.50 3.95
C ILE A 336 -12.14 -10.14 2.59
N MET A 337 -13.05 -11.12 2.49
CA MET A 337 -13.36 -11.78 1.21
C MET A 337 -14.01 -10.81 0.20
N GLU A 338 -14.89 -9.92 0.67
CA GLU A 338 -15.50 -8.87 -0.17
C GLU A 338 -14.42 -7.93 -0.75
N LEU A 339 -13.52 -7.43 0.10
CA LEU A 339 -12.43 -6.55 -0.31
C LEU A 339 -11.40 -7.25 -1.19
N GLN A 340 -11.12 -8.53 -0.95
CA GLN A 340 -10.25 -9.32 -1.81
C GLN A 340 -10.82 -9.37 -3.23
N ASN A 341 -12.12 -9.67 -3.38
CA ASN A 341 -12.76 -9.68 -4.69
C ASN A 341 -12.72 -8.30 -5.37
N GLU A 342 -12.94 -7.21 -4.62
CA GLU A 342 -12.81 -5.84 -5.15
C GLU A 342 -11.40 -5.55 -5.67
N ILE A 343 -10.37 -5.87 -4.87
CA ILE A 343 -8.97 -5.64 -5.21
C ILE A 343 -8.58 -6.40 -6.49
N LEU A 344 -8.99 -7.67 -6.62
CA LEU A 344 -8.58 -8.54 -7.73
C LEU A 344 -9.36 -8.33 -9.03
N HIS A 345 -10.53 -7.66 -8.98
CA HIS A 345 -11.37 -7.46 -10.16
C HIS A 345 -11.48 -6.01 -10.63
N THR A 346 -11.04 -5.05 -9.83
CA THR A 346 -10.98 -3.65 -10.26
C THR A 346 -9.76 -3.42 -11.15
N LYS A 347 -9.97 -3.41 -12.48
CA LYS A 347 -8.90 -3.18 -13.45
C LYS A 347 -8.45 -1.72 -13.47
N SER A 348 -7.15 -1.50 -13.70
CA SER A 348 -6.63 -0.18 -14.03
C SER A 348 -7.10 0.23 -15.43
N ASN A 349 -7.45 1.50 -15.63
CA ASN A 349 -7.75 2.04 -16.95
C ASN A 349 -6.44 2.07 -17.75
N LYS A 350 -6.26 1.07 -18.64
CA LYS A 350 -5.12 0.85 -19.55
C LYS A 350 -4.15 2.03 -19.64
N HIS A 351 -3.03 1.95 -18.91
CA HIS A 351 -1.77 2.46 -19.44
C HIS A 351 -1.20 1.38 -20.37
N PRO A 352 -0.63 1.74 -21.53
CA PRO A 352 -0.04 0.76 -22.44
C PRO A 352 1.04 -0.01 -21.67
N SER A 353 0.91 -1.34 -21.64
CA SER A 353 1.91 -2.23 -21.11
C SER A 353 3.25 -1.97 -21.82
N PRO A 354 4.37 -1.91 -21.09
CA PRO A 354 5.69 -1.74 -21.70
C PRO A 354 6.18 -2.94 -22.52
#